data_AF-A0A8X7PKY0-F1
#
_entry.id   AF-A0A8X7PKY0-F1
#
_cell.length_a   1.000
_cell.length_b   1.000
_cell.length_c   1.000
_cell.angle_alpha   90.00
_cell.angle_beta   90.00
_cell.angle_gamma   90.00
#
_symmetry.space_group_name_H-M   'P 1'
#
loop_
_entity.id
_entity.type
_entity.pdbx_description
1 polymer ?
#
loop_
_entity_poly.entity_id
_entity_poly.type
_entity_poly.pdbx_seq_one_letter_code
_entity_poly.pdbx_strand_id
1 'polypeptide(L)'
;MFRRKTISQAEQENNEAALREAKIKELKTLIGELSGRSSLYCSDPCLKRYLEARNWNVGKAKKMLEETLKWRSTFKPEEIRWDEVSGEGETGKVYKAGFHDRSGRT
;
A
#
# COMPACT_ATOMS: atom_id res chain seq x y z
N MET A 1 -29.11 13.04 9.18
CA MET A 1 -29.13 12.48 10.54
C MET A 1 -27.70 12.31 11.02
N PHE A 2 -27.25 13.08 12.01
CA PHE A 2 -25.92 12.89 12.61
C PHE A 2 -26.00 11.72 13.59
N ARG A 3 -25.37 10.59 13.23
CA ARG A 3 -25.28 9.41 14.11
C ARG A 3 -24.31 9.74 15.24
N ARG A 4 -24.80 9.97 16.46
CA ARG A 4 -23.95 10.11 17.66
C ARG A 4 -23.24 8.77 17.90
N LYS A 5 -21.92 8.79 17.82
CA LYS A 5 -21.06 7.64 18.12
C LYS A 5 -21.13 7.33 19.61
N THR A 6 -21.34 6.08 19.98
CA THR A 6 -21.33 5.65 21.39
C THR A 6 -19.90 5.53 21.91
N ILE A 7 -19.72 5.68 23.22
CA ILE A 7 -18.41 5.53 23.89
C ILE A 7 -17.79 4.16 23.57
N SER A 8 -18.60 3.10 23.61
CA SER A 8 -18.19 1.74 23.26
C SER A 8 -17.67 1.58 21.84
N GLN A 9 -18.26 2.27 20.86
CA GLN A 9 -17.80 2.24 19.46
C GLN A 9 -16.45 2.96 19.30
N ALA A 10 -16.25 4.07 20.01
CA ALA A 10 -14.98 4.78 19.98
C ALA A 10 -13.83 3.99 20.61
N GLU A 11 -14.10 3.29 21.72
CA GLU A 11 -13.12 2.42 22.39
C GLU A 11 -12.72 1.23 21.52
N GLN A 12 -13.70 0.60 20.86
CA GLN A 12 -13.45 -0.55 19.99
C GLN A 12 -12.63 -0.16 18.75
N GLU A 13 -12.92 1.00 18.14
CA GLU A 13 -12.12 1.52 17.02
C GLU A 13 -10.69 1.91 17.44
N ASN A 14 -10.52 2.49 18.63
CA ASN A 14 -9.18 2.79 19.17
C ASN A 14 -8.37 1.52 19.40
N ASN A 15 -8.98 0.48 19.97
CA ASN A 15 -8.33 -0.82 20.15
C ASN A 15 -7.94 -1.44 18.81
N GLU A 16 -8.80 -1.34 17.80
CA GLU A 16 -8.50 -1.84 16.46
C GLU A 16 -7.36 -1.04 15.80
N ALA A 17 -7.35 0.29 15.95
CA ALA A 17 -6.29 1.14 15.45
C ALA A 17 -4.94 0.81 16.11
N ALA A 18 -4.92 0.61 17.43
CA ALA A 18 -3.73 0.18 18.15
C ALA A 18 -3.23 -1.20 17.70
N LEU A 19 -4.14 -2.15 17.45
CA LEU A 19 -3.79 -3.47 16.92
C LEU A 19 -3.18 -3.37 15.51
N ARG A 20 -3.74 -2.51 14.65
CA ARG A 20 -3.23 -2.26 13.30
C ARG A 20 -1.83 -1.65 13.34
N GLU A 21 -1.62 -0.67 14.21
CA GLU A 21 -0.30 -0.05 14.42
C GLU A 21 0.74 -1.06 14.92
N ALA A 22 0.36 -1.92 15.87
CA ALA A 22 1.22 -2.99 16.36
C ALA A 22 1.66 -3.94 15.22
N LYS A 23 0.76 -4.29 14.30
CA LYS A 23 1.07 -5.13 13.13
C LYS A 23 1.97 -4.44 12.11
N ILE A 24 1.84 -3.12 11.93
CA ILE A 24 2.76 -2.34 11.09
C ILE A 24 4.16 -2.39 11.70
N LYS A 25 4.27 -2.18 13.02
CA LYS A 25 5.55 -2.27 13.73
C LYS A 25 6.15 -3.67 13.66
N GLU A 26 5.35 -4.72 13.84
CA GLU A 26 5.79 -6.11 13.70
C GLU A 26 6.30 -6.41 12.29
N LEU A 27 5.58 -6.00 11.26
CA LEU A 27 6.04 -6.17 9.88
C LEU A 27 7.34 -5.40 9.63
N LYS A 28 7.45 -4.18 10.15
CA LYS A 28 8.64 -3.33 10.03
C LYS A 28 9.86 -3.93 10.72
N THR A 29 9.69 -4.59 11.86
CA THR A 29 10.81 -5.31 12.52
C THR A 29 11.20 -6.56 11.75
N LEU A 30 10.23 -7.30 11.19
CA LEU A 30 10.49 -8.54 10.44
C LEU A 30 11.20 -8.32 9.10
N ILE A 31 11.02 -7.16 8.44
CA ILE A 31 11.75 -6.81 7.22
C ILE A 31 13.18 -6.35 7.49
N GLY A 32 13.47 -5.91 8.72
CA GLY A 32 14.77 -5.37 9.11
C GLY A 32 15.09 -4.01 8.48
N GLU A 33 16.33 -3.57 8.65
CA GLU A 33 16.83 -2.36 8.00
C GLU A 33 17.03 -2.59 6.50
N LEU A 34 16.42 -1.73 5.70
CA LEU A 34 16.53 -1.77 4.24
C LEU A 34 17.37 -0.60 3.75
N SER A 35 18.21 -0.86 2.75
CA SER A 35 19.09 0.14 2.12
C SER A 35 18.66 0.45 0.69
N GLY A 36 19.18 1.56 0.15
CA GLY A 36 18.97 1.97 -1.24
C GLY A 36 17.49 2.21 -1.56
N ARG A 37 17.04 1.74 -2.74
CA ARG A 37 15.67 1.95 -3.22
C ARG A 37 14.61 1.19 -2.41
N SER A 38 14.98 0.07 -1.79
CA SER A 38 14.03 -0.75 -1.01
C SER A 38 13.45 -0.01 0.19
N SER A 39 14.20 0.92 0.79
CA SER A 39 13.72 1.76 1.90
C SER A 39 12.57 2.68 1.48
N LEU A 40 12.59 3.19 0.24
CA LEU A 40 11.52 4.03 -0.32
C LEU A 40 10.19 3.28 -0.45
N TYR A 41 10.26 1.95 -0.64
CA TYR A 41 9.09 1.10 -0.83
C TYR A 41 8.60 0.42 0.46
N CYS A 42 9.12 0.82 1.63
CA CYS A 42 8.78 0.22 2.92
C CYS A 42 8.39 1.25 4.00
N SER A 43 7.83 2.40 3.59
CA SER A 43 7.22 3.36 4.52
C SER A 43 5.97 2.78 5.20
N ASP A 44 5.58 3.31 6.36
CA ASP A 44 4.43 2.79 7.13
C ASP A 44 3.12 2.76 6.31
N PRO A 45 2.76 3.79 5.50
CA PRO A 45 1.61 3.71 4.58
C PRO A 45 1.75 2.63 3.50
N CYS A 46 2.98 2.30 3.10
CA CYS A 46 3.24 1.18 2.19
C CYS A 46 2.99 -0.15 2.87
N LEU A 47 3.59 -0.37 4.05
CA LEU A 47 3.40 -1.59 4.83
C LEU A 47 1.92 -1.85 5.15
N LYS A 48 1.17 -0.79 5.47
CA LYS A 48 -0.28 -0.84 5.66
C LYS A 48 -1.01 -1.42 4.44
N ARG A 49 -0.66 -1.02 3.21
CA ARG A 49 -1.28 -1.55 1.98
C ARG A 49 -1.08 -3.06 1.82
N TYR A 50 0.10 -3.57 2.16
CA TYR A 50 0.37 -5.02 2.13
C TYR A 50 -0.40 -5.76 3.22
N LEU A 51 -0.50 -5.19 4.42
CA LEU A 51 -1.30 -5.76 5.51
C LEU A 51 -2.78 -5.81 5.13
N GLU A 52 -3.36 -4.73 4.61
CA GLU A 52 -4.75 -4.69 4.16
C GLU A 52 -5.00 -5.73 3.05
N ALA A 53 -4.13 -5.82 2.05
CA ALA A 53 -4.23 -6.80 0.96
C ALA A 53 -4.11 -8.26 1.42
N ARG A 54 -3.64 -8.51 2.64
CA ARG A 54 -3.48 -9.84 3.24
C ARG A 54 -4.29 -9.99 4.53
N ASN A 55 -5.38 -9.25 4.67
CA ASN A 55 -6.31 -9.33 5.81
C ASN A 55 -5.57 -9.20 7.17
N TRP A 56 -4.61 -8.30 7.24
CA TRP A 56 -3.76 -8.04 8.40
C TRP A 56 -3.00 -9.29 8.90
N ASN A 57 -2.69 -10.24 8.02
CA ASN A 57 -1.81 -11.37 8.31
C ASN A 57 -0.35 -10.98 7.99
N VAL A 58 0.45 -10.84 9.05
CA VAL A 58 1.83 -10.32 8.95
C VAL A 58 2.73 -11.23 8.13
N GLY A 59 2.67 -12.55 8.33
CA GLY A 59 3.49 -13.50 7.56
C GLY A 59 3.20 -13.48 6.06
N LYS A 60 1.91 -13.42 5.68
CA LYS A 60 1.51 -13.31 4.27
C LYS A 60 1.87 -11.94 3.68
N ALA A 61 1.74 -10.87 4.45
CA ALA A 61 2.13 -9.52 4.03
C ALA A 61 3.64 -9.42 3.79
N LYS A 62 4.46 -9.97 4.70
CA LYS A 62 5.92 -10.06 4.55
C LYS A 62 6.31 -10.77 3.26
N LYS A 63 5.76 -11.97 3.03
CA LYS A 63 6.03 -12.74 1.80
C LYS A 63 5.70 -11.94 0.53
N MET A 64 4.52 -11.31 0.50
CA MET A 64 4.10 -10.49 -0.64
C MET A 64 5.02 -9.28 -0.86
N LEU A 65 5.45 -8.62 0.22
CA LEU A 65 6.37 -7.49 0.15
C LEU A 65 7.75 -7.90 -0.37
N GLU A 66 8.30 -9.02 0.10
CA GLU A 66 9.58 -9.56 -0.37
C GLU A 66 9.53 -9.92 -1.86
N GLU A 67 8.43 -10.53 -2.32
CA GLU A 67 8.19 -10.81 -3.73
C GLU A 67 8.15 -9.52 -4.56
N THR A 68 7.47 -8.47 -4.08
CA THR A 68 7.46 -7.18 -4.77
C THR A 68 8.86 -6.55 -4.82
N LEU A 69 9.61 -6.56 -3.71
CA LEU A 69 10.97 -5.99 -3.69
C LEU A 69 11.89 -6.72 -4.67
N LYS A 70 11.80 -8.05 -4.74
CA LYS A 70 12.52 -8.86 -5.74
C LYS A 70 12.09 -8.53 -7.17
N TRP A 71 10.80 -8.35 -7.42
CA TRP A 71 10.31 -7.95 -8.73
C TRP A 71 10.84 -6.57 -9.14
N ARG A 72 10.80 -5.59 -8.23
CA ARG A 72 11.33 -4.24 -8.50
C ARG A 72 12.83 -4.24 -8.74
N SER A 73 13.61 -5.01 -7.99
CA SER A 73 15.06 -5.10 -8.24
C SER A 73 15.40 -5.77 -9.57
N THR A 74 14.54 -6.68 -10.04
CA THR A 74 14.71 -7.41 -11.30
C THR A 74 14.30 -6.56 -12.51
N PHE A 75 13.11 -5.97 -12.46
CA PHE A 75 12.48 -5.29 -13.61
C PHE A 75 12.64 -3.76 -13.59
N LYS A 76 13.07 -3.19 -12.47
CA LYS A 76 13.42 -1.77 -12.30
C LYS A 76 12.43 -0.80 -12.95
N PRO A 77 11.14 -0.85 -12.57
CA PRO A 77 10.11 -0.02 -13.20
C PRO A 77 10.39 1.48 -13.08
N GLU A 78 11.19 1.91 -12.11
CA GLU A 78 11.65 3.30 -11.97
C GLU A 78 12.63 3.77 -13.06
N GLU A 79 13.18 2.86 -13.87
CA GLU A 79 14.07 3.18 -14.98
C GLU A 79 13.31 3.33 -16.32
N ILE A 80 12.02 2.98 -16.35
CA ILE A 80 11.17 3.07 -17.56
C ILE A 80 10.95 4.54 -17.94
N ARG A 81 11.27 4.88 -19.19
CA ARG A 81 11.11 6.22 -19.75
C ARG A 81 9.83 6.32 -20.59
N TRP A 82 9.38 7.56 -20.82
CA TRP A 82 8.15 7.84 -21.57
C TRP A 82 8.21 7.31 -23.01
N ASP A 83 9.35 7.46 -23.68
CA ASP A 83 9.60 7.00 -25.05
C ASP A 83 9.43 5.48 -25.22
N GLU A 84 9.63 4.71 -24.15
CA GLU A 84 9.42 3.25 -24.16
C GLU A 84 7.93 2.86 -24.09
N VAL A 85 7.06 3.76 -23.62
CA VAL A 85 5.64 3.47 -23.36
C VAL A 85 4.67 4.37 -24.13
N SER A 86 5.14 5.41 -24.82
CA SER A 86 4.29 6.42 -25.46
C SER A 86 3.35 5.80 -26.51
N GLY A 87 3.84 4.85 -27.31
CA GLY A 87 3.04 4.16 -28.31
C GLY A 87 1.85 3.40 -27.73
N GLU A 88 1.98 2.85 -26.52
CA GLU A 88 0.86 2.22 -25.81
C GLU A 88 -0.18 3.26 -25.36
N GLY A 89 0.28 4.43 -24.89
CA GLY A 89 -0.58 5.53 -24.45
C GLY A 89 -1.34 6.21 -25.60
N GLU A 90 -0.71 6.38 -26.76
CA GLU A 90 -1.31 7.03 -27.95
C GLU A 90 -2.51 6.25 -28.50
N THR A 91 -2.53 4.93 -28.33
CA THR A 91 -3.63 4.08 -28.83
C THR A 91 -4.91 4.17 -28.00
N GLY A 92 -4.93 4.95 -26.91
CA GLY A 92 -6.13 5.17 -26.10
C GLY A 92 -6.57 3.97 -25.25
N LYS A 93 -5.71 2.95 -25.11
CA LYS A 93 -5.98 1.74 -24.29
C LYS A 93 -6.28 2.07 -22.83
N VAL A 94 -5.68 3.14 -22.31
CA VAL A 94 -5.88 3.63 -20.95
C VAL A 94 -5.99 5.15 -20.98
N TYR A 95 -7.01 5.69 -20.32
CA TYR A 95 -7.18 7.12 -20.09
C TYR A 95 -7.66 7.36 -18.66
N LYS A 96 -7.34 8.53 -18.10
CA LYS A 96 -7.82 8.95 -16.78
C LYS A 96 -9.07 9.81 -16.95
N ALA A 97 -10.14 9.47 -16.23
CA ALA A 97 -11.35 10.28 -16.23
C ALA A 97 -11.11 11.64 -15.57
N GLY A 98 -11.72 12.70 -16.10
CA GLY A 98 -11.64 14.05 -15.53
C GLY A 98 -12.49 14.26 -14.27
N PHE A 99 -13.10 13.20 -13.73
CA PHE A 99 -13.98 13.26 -12.58
C PHE A 99 -13.68 12.10 -11.62
N HIS A 100 -14.05 12.29 -10.36
CA HIS A 100 -13.92 11.26 -9.34
C HIS A 100 -15.11 10.29 -9.40
N ASP A 101 -14.86 9.04 -9.07
CA ASP A 101 -15.95 8.09 -8.88
C ASP A 101 -16.79 8.41 -7.61
N ARG A 102 -17.84 7.63 -7.38
CA ARG A 102 -18.74 7.82 -6.24
C ARG A 102 -18.06 7.66 -4.86
N SER A 103 -16.89 7.05 -4.83
CA SER A 103 -16.07 6.86 -3.63
C SER A 103 -14.93 7.86 -3.54
N GLY A 104 -14.86 8.85 -4.46
CA GLY A 104 -13.82 9.86 -4.48
C GLY A 104 -12.49 9.39 -5.08
N ARG A 105 -12.43 8.22 -5.73
CA ARG A 105 -11.23 7.72 -6.41
C ARG A 105 -11.06 8.43 -7.75
N THR A 106 -9.80 8.69 -8.11
CA THR A 106 -9.40 9.36 -9.36
C THR A 106 -9.05 8.37 -10.47
#